data_AF-A0A9E3FS02-F1
#
_entry.id   AF-A0A9E3FS02-F1
#
_cell.length_a   1.000
_cell.length_b   1.000
_cell.length_c   1.000
_cell.angle_alpha   90.00
_cell.angle_beta   90.00
_cell.angle_gamma   90.00
#
_symmetry.space_group_name_H-M   'P 1'
#
loop_
_entity.id
_entity.type
_entity.pdbx_description
1 polymer ?
#
loop_
_entity_poly.entity_id
_entity_poly.type
_entity_poly.pdbx_seq_one_letter_code
_entity_poly.pdbx_strand_id
1 'polypeptide(L)' 'RSAPDQYAVYFHCQTNLVETFRELYPELRYGGNRSILLDAADDPPEAALRHCVALALTYHLNRRKRGKL' A
#
# COMPACT_ATOMS: atom_id res chain seq x y z
N ARG A 1 -17.85 3.29 11.81
CA ARG A 1 -18.78 3.71 10.73
C ARG A 1 -18.48 2.80 9.55
N SER A 2 -19.43 1.99 9.12
CA SER A 2 -19.27 1.14 7.93
C SER A 2 -19.40 2.02 6.68
N ALA A 3 -18.50 1.83 5.72
CA ALA A 3 -18.61 2.36 4.37
C ALA A 3 -18.88 1.15 3.46
N PRO A 4 -20.16 0.84 3.18
CA PRO A 4 -20.54 -0.39 2.47
C PRO A 4 -19.96 -0.47 1.06
N ASP A 5 -19.69 0.69 0.45
CA ASP A 5 -19.16 0.81 -0.92
C ASP A 5 -17.65 1.00 -0.93
N GLN A 6 -16.95 0.75 0.18
CA GLN A 6 -15.49 0.86 0.24
C GLN A 6 -14.86 -0.38 0.82
N TYR A 7 -13.71 -0.72 0.26
CA TYR A 7 -12.84 -1.76 0.78
C TYR A 7 -11.41 -1.23 0.91
N ALA A 8 -10.60 -1.92 1.70
CA ALA A 8 -9.26 -1.47 2.01
C ALA A 8 -8.26 -2.62 1.95
N VAL A 9 -7.08 -2.32 1.40
CA VAL A 9 -5.93 -3.21 1.46
C VAL A 9 -5.06 -2.77 2.63
N TYR A 10 -4.89 -3.66 3.61
CA TYR A 10 -4.10 -3.37 4.80
C TYR A 10 -2.66 -3.87 4.68
N PHE A 11 -1.74 -3.08 5.21
CA PHE A 11 -0.31 -3.37 5.25
C PHE A 11 0.20 -3.41 6.69
N HIS A 12 1.38 -4.02 6.87
CA HIS A 12 1.97 -4.18 8.19
C HIS A 12 2.41 -2.83 8.79
N CYS A 13 1.86 -2.47 9.95
CA CYS A 13 2.03 -1.16 10.58
C CYS A 13 3.46 -0.85 11.04
N GLN A 14 4.30 -1.86 11.26
CA GLN A 14 5.71 -1.68 11.68
C GLN A 14 6.67 -1.47 10.50
N THR A 15 6.15 -1.04 9.36
CA THR A 15 6.91 -0.74 8.14
C THR A 15 6.60 0.67 7.69
N ASN A 16 7.50 1.26 6.90
CA ASN A 16 7.28 2.55 6.24
C ASN A 16 6.60 2.40 4.86
N LEU A 17 5.99 1.25 4.58
CA LEU A 17 5.43 0.94 3.25
C LEU A 17 4.37 1.96 2.83
N VAL A 18 3.42 2.29 3.72
CA VAL A 18 2.33 3.22 3.38
C VAL A 18 2.84 4.65 3.15
N GLU A 19 3.89 5.08 3.84
CA GLU A 19 4.55 6.36 3.57
C GLU A 19 5.22 6.35 2.19
N THR A 20 5.97 5.30 1.87
CA THR A 20 6.58 5.11 0.54
C THR A 20 5.52 5.08 -0.57
N PHE A 21 4.37 4.44 -0.33
CA PHE A 21 3.29 4.43 -1.32
C PHE A 21 2.74 5.82 -1.58
N ARG A 22 2.56 6.64 -0.53
CA ARG A 22 2.08 8.03 -0.69
C ARG A 22 3.02 8.89 -1.53
N GLU A 23 4.32 8.67 -1.41
CA GLU A 23 5.32 9.36 -2.23
C GLU A 23 5.28 8.92 -3.70
N LEU A 24 5.11 7.62 -3.94
CA LEU A 24 5.09 7.04 -5.29
C LEU A 24 3.75 7.26 -6.01
N TYR A 25 2.65 7.23 -5.27
CA TYR A 25 1.28 7.22 -5.75
C TYR A 25 0.40 8.18 -4.93
N PRO A 26 0.60 9.51 -5.06
CA PRO A 26 -0.18 10.52 -4.34
C PRO A 26 -1.65 10.56 -4.75
N GLU A 27 -2.00 10.00 -5.90
CA GLU A 27 -3.38 9.91 -6.42
C GLU A 27 -4.23 8.84 -5.71
N LEU A 28 -3.59 7.88 -5.03
CA LEU A 28 -4.31 6.87 -4.26
C LEU A 28 -4.85 7.44 -2.95
N ARG A 29 -5.95 6.85 -2.47
CA ARG A 29 -6.54 7.21 -1.19
C ARG A 29 -5.96 6.33 -0.09
N TYR A 30 -5.60 6.92 1.04
CA TYR A 30 -4.96 6.21 2.16
C TYR A 30 -5.78 6.32 3.45
N GLY A 31 -5.98 5.18 4.11
CA GLY A 31 -6.64 5.09 5.41
C GLY A 31 -5.60 5.12 6.52
N GLY A 32 -5.35 6.32 7.06
CA GLY A 32 -4.28 6.55 8.02
C GLY A 32 -2.93 6.05 7.47
N ASN A 33 -2.12 5.41 8.32
CA ASN A 33 -0.77 4.97 7.96
C ASN A 33 -0.69 3.46 7.68
N ARG A 34 -1.82 2.79 7.41
CA ARG A 34 -1.87 1.31 7.34
C ARG A 34 -2.66 0.73 6.17
N SER A 35 -3.31 1.54 5.35
CA SER A 35 -4.17 1.01 4.29
C SER A 35 -4.29 1.91 3.07
N ILE A 36 -4.53 1.29 1.91
CA ILE A 36 -5.04 1.93 0.70
C ILE A 36 -6.56 1.73 0.67
N LEU A 37 -7.31 2.79 0.43
CA LEU A 37 -8.77 2.79 0.35
C LEU A 37 -9.19 2.74 -1.13
N LEU A 38 -10.16 1.88 -1.42
CA LEU A 38 -10.70 1.65 -2.74
C LEU A 38 -12.22 1.77 -2.69
N ASP A 39 -12.79 2.26 -3.77
CA ASP A 39 -14.24 2.33 -3.96
C ASP A 39 -14.71 1.05 -4.67
N ALA A 40 -15.82 0.48 -4.23
CA ALA A 40 -16.39 -0.73 -4.83
C ALA A 40 -17.06 -0.45 -6.19
N ALA A 41 -17.42 0.80 -6.47
CA ALA A 41 -17.99 1.21 -7.74
C ALA A 41 -16.94 1.48 -8.84
N ASP A 42 -15.68 1.70 -8.45
CA ASP A 42 -14.59 2.04 -9.36
C ASP A 42 -13.72 0.82 -9.69
N ASP A 43 -13.16 0.79 -10.91
CA ASP A 43 -12.11 -0.17 -11.23
C ASP A 43 -10.87 0.10 -10.38
N PRO A 44 -10.26 -0.93 -9.75
CA PRO A 44 -9.08 -0.73 -8.93
C PRO A 44 -7.89 -0.29 -9.80
N PRO A 45 -7.01 0.61 -9.29
CA PRO A 45 -5.80 1.03 -9.98
C PRO A 45 -4.76 -0.10 -9.98
N GLU A 46 -4.97 -1.08 -10.85
CA GLU A 46 -4.34 -2.38 -10.80
C GLU A 46 -2.82 -2.31 -10.88
N ALA A 47 -2.28 -1.42 -11.73
CA ALA A 47 -0.85 -1.23 -11.88
C ALA A 47 -0.19 -0.72 -10.59
N ALA A 48 -0.78 0.30 -9.96
CA ALA A 48 -0.26 0.87 -8.71
C ALA A 48 -0.40 -0.14 -7.56
N LEU A 49 -1.55 -0.80 -7.43
CA LEU A 49 -1.78 -1.81 -6.40
C LEU A 49 -0.82 -3.00 -6.53
N ARG A 50 -0.60 -3.50 -7.75
CA ARG A 50 0.37 -4.57 -8.02
C ARG A 50 1.78 -4.17 -7.56
N HIS A 51 2.20 -2.93 -7.82
CA HIS A 51 3.50 -2.46 -7.38
C HIS A 51 3.57 -2.35 -5.85
N CYS A 52 2.55 -1.79 -5.19
CA CYS A 52 2.47 -1.73 -3.72
C CYS A 52 2.55 -3.12 -3.08
N VAL A 53 1.83 -4.11 -3.63
CA VAL A 53 1.87 -5.51 -3.17
C VAL A 53 3.26 -6.11 -3.37
N ALA A 54 3.88 -5.90 -4.54
CA ALA A 54 5.24 -6.39 -4.79
C ALA A 54 6.27 -5.78 -3.82
N LEU A 55 6.19 -4.49 -3.53
CA LEU A 55 7.04 -3.82 -2.54
C LEU A 55 6.82 -4.37 -1.13
N ALA A 56 5.56 -4.60 -0.74
CA ALA A 56 5.22 -5.17 0.55
C ALA A 56 5.78 -6.58 0.73
N LEU A 57 5.61 -7.45 -0.27
CA LEU A 57 6.10 -8.83 -0.26
C LEU A 57 7.64 -8.92 -0.31
N THR A 58 8.31 -7.92 -0.87
CA THR A 58 9.78 -7.88 -0.98
C THR A 58 10.45 -7.01 0.07
N TYR A 59 9.70 -6.38 0.98
CA TYR A 59 10.20 -5.42 1.97
C TYR A 59 11.39 -5.94 2.78
N HIS A 60 11.28 -7.14 3.37
CA HIS A 60 12.35 -7.72 4.18
C HIS A 60 13.54 -8.19 3.34
N LEU A 61 13.30 -8.67 2.12
CA LEU A 61 14.37 -9.07 1.20
C LEU A 61 15.22 -7.85 0.81
N ASN A 62 14.58 -6.73 0.49
CA ASN A 62 15.25 -5.48 0.13
C ASN A 62 15.98 -4.86 1.32
N ARG A 63 15.42 -4.94 2.54
CA ARG A 63 16.12 -4.53 3.77
C ARG A 63 17.39 -5.35 4.04
N ARG A 64 17.35 -6.67 3.81
CA ARG A 64 18.54 -7.55 3.95
C ARG A 64 19.62 -7.23 2.92
N LYS A 65 19.25 -6.80 1.70
CA LYS A 65 20.21 -6.37 0.68
C LYS A 65 20.88 -5.04 1.03
N ARG A 66 20.13 -4.07 1.58
CA ARG A 66 20.65 -2.77 2.02
C ARG A 66 21.67 -2.86 3.16
N GLY A 67 21.55 -3.83 4.07
CA GLY A 67 22.50 -4.04 5.17
C GLY A 67 23.74 -4.87 4.82
N LYS A 68 23.91 -5.25 3.53
CA LYS A 68 25.06 -6.01 3.03
C LYS A 68 25.99 -5.17 2.13
N LEU A 69 25.71 -3.87 1.98
CA LEU A 69 26.63 -2.91 1.37
C LEU A 69 27.49 -2.23 2.43
#